data_AF-A0A1T4ZDP3-F1
#
_entry.id   AF-A0A1T4ZDP3-F1
#
_cell.length_a   1.000
_cell.length_b   1.000
_cell.length_c   1.000
_cell.angle_alpha   90.00
_cell.angle_beta   90.00
_cell.angle_gamma   90.00
#
_symmetry.space_group_name_H-M   'P 1'
#
loop_
_entity.id
_entity.type
_entity.pdbx_description
1 polymer ?
#
loop_
_entity_poly.entity_id
_entity_poly.type
_entity_poly.pdbx_seq_one_letter_code
_entity_poly.pdbx_strand_id
1 'polypeptide(L)'
;MFSYFAFRRFQPLILLLLGAGFFIPADQALSLTNEQAQAFSAEYMKGCLQGVSQFGLDPEKGEQYCRCTLNNLLQLPDEKLQSLGQLSEEQIKQDSAIQNAINSCVSTYIKPGE
;
A
#
# COMPACT_ATOMS: atom_id res chain seq x y z
N MET A 1 -28.51 -8.50 4.93
CA MET A 1 -28.62 -9.78 4.21
C MET A 1 -27.20 -10.32 4.11
N PHE A 2 -26.92 -11.39 4.86
CA PHE A 2 -25.59 -11.97 5.03
C PHE A 2 -25.17 -12.72 3.76
N SER A 3 -24.06 -12.33 3.14
CA SER A 3 -23.38 -13.18 2.15
C SER A 3 -22.18 -13.82 2.81
N TYR A 4 -22.40 -15.07 3.24
CA TYR A 4 -21.41 -16.01 3.71
C TYR A 4 -20.40 -16.31 2.59
N PHE A 5 -19.17 -15.81 2.70
CA PHE A 5 -18.04 -16.35 1.94
C PHE A 5 -17.53 -17.60 2.66
N ALA A 6 -18.07 -18.75 2.27
CA ALA A 6 -17.61 -20.06 2.68
C ALA A 6 -16.34 -20.46 1.91
N PHE A 7 -15.16 -20.12 2.42
CA PHE A 7 -13.91 -20.73 1.99
C PHE A 7 -13.65 -22.01 2.79
N ARG A 8 -14.27 -23.12 2.35
CA ARG A 8 -13.93 -24.47 2.83
C ARG A 8 -12.75 -25.01 2.02
N ARG A 9 -11.83 -25.67 2.75
CA ARG A 9 -10.79 -26.61 2.31
C ARG A 9 -9.67 -26.01 1.47
N PHE A 10 -8.47 -25.95 2.05
CA PHE A 10 -7.35 -26.79 1.64
C PHE A 10 -6.29 -26.80 2.76
N GLN A 11 -6.29 -27.85 3.57
CA GLN A 11 -5.05 -28.34 4.16
C GLN A 11 -4.36 -29.21 3.10
N PRO A 12 -3.03 -29.12 3.01
CA PRO A 12 -2.28 -30.34 3.20
C PRO A 12 -1.17 -30.17 4.24
N LEU A 13 -0.99 -31.23 5.03
CA LEU A 13 0.18 -31.45 5.86
C LEU A 13 1.46 -31.33 5.04
N ILE A 14 2.44 -30.57 5.53
CA ILE A 14 3.84 -30.83 5.28
C ILE A 14 4.54 -30.91 6.65
N LEU A 15 4.80 -32.15 7.06
CA LEU A 15 5.83 -32.50 8.03
C LEU A 15 7.19 -32.18 7.39
N LEU A 16 7.93 -31.23 7.95
CA LEU A 16 9.39 -31.15 7.77
C LEU A 16 10.03 -30.84 9.12
N LEU A 17 10.43 -31.92 9.80
CA LEU A 17 11.54 -31.91 10.75
C LEU A 17 12.83 -31.66 9.96
N LEU A 18 13.62 -30.66 10.36
CA LEU A 18 15.09 -30.66 10.36
C LEU A 18 15.63 -29.33 10.90
N GLY A 19 16.32 -29.41 12.06
CA GLY A 19 17.43 -28.56 12.48
C GLY A 19 17.21 -27.05 12.58
N ALA A 20 17.48 -26.47 13.77
CA ALA A 20 17.56 -25.03 13.97
C ALA A 20 18.62 -24.39 13.05
N GLY A 21 18.15 -23.96 11.90
CA GLY A 21 18.87 -23.31 10.81
C GLY A 21 17.79 -22.79 9.89
N PHE A 22 17.09 -21.75 10.35
CA PHE A 22 16.03 -21.09 9.62
C PHE A 22 16.59 -20.57 8.30
N PHE A 23 16.48 -21.38 7.24
CA PHE A 23 16.37 -20.86 5.90
C PHE A 23 15.02 -20.19 5.84
N ILE A 24 14.99 -18.89 6.13
CA ILE A 24 13.91 -18.03 5.70
C ILE A 24 13.97 -18.12 4.17
N PRO A 25 12.95 -18.68 3.48
CA PRO A 25 12.89 -18.47 2.06
C PRO A 25 12.82 -16.95 1.89
N ALA A 26 13.83 -16.39 1.23
CA ALA A 26 13.71 -15.08 0.61
C ALA A 26 12.69 -15.24 -0.53
N ASP A 27 11.43 -15.50 -0.18
CA ASP A 27 10.30 -15.16 -1.02
C ASP A 27 10.38 -13.65 -1.14
N GLN A 28 11.07 -13.21 -2.19
CA GLN A 28 10.84 -11.91 -2.76
C GLN A 28 9.32 -11.76 -2.80
N ALA A 29 8.82 -10.75 -2.09
CA ALA A 29 7.43 -10.34 -2.10
C ALA A 29 6.92 -10.47 -3.55
N LEU A 30 6.16 -11.53 -3.81
CA LEU A 30 5.59 -11.79 -5.11
C LEU A 30 4.38 -10.89 -5.20
N SER A 31 4.73 -9.64 -5.52
CA SER A 31 4.02 -8.58 -6.19
C SER A 31 2.54 -8.89 -6.33
N LEU A 32 1.68 -8.05 -5.78
CA LEU A 32 0.32 -7.81 -6.27
C LEU A 32 0.25 -8.17 -7.75
N THR A 33 -0.74 -8.96 -8.16
CA THR A 33 -0.89 -9.26 -9.59
C THR A 33 -0.96 -7.93 -10.35
N ASN A 34 -0.54 -7.91 -11.62
CA ASN A 34 -0.62 -6.67 -12.43
C ASN A 34 -2.02 -6.03 -12.36
N GLU A 35 -3.07 -6.84 -12.29
CA GLU A 35 -4.45 -6.37 -12.09
C GLU A 35 -4.68 -5.74 -10.71
N GLN A 36 -4.19 -6.35 -9.63
CA GLN A 36 -4.33 -5.81 -8.28
C GLN A 36 -3.54 -4.50 -8.11
N ALA A 37 -2.31 -4.43 -8.66
CA ALA A 37 -1.51 -3.22 -8.63
C ALA A 37 -2.18 -2.09 -9.44
N GLN A 38 -2.78 -2.41 -10.59
CA GLN A 38 -3.55 -1.46 -11.40
C GLN A 38 -4.80 -0.96 -10.67
N ALA A 39 -5.58 -1.87 -10.07
CA ALA A 39 -6.77 -1.53 -9.30
C ALA A 39 -6.43 -0.61 -8.11
N PHE A 40 -5.42 -0.99 -7.32
CA PHE A 40 -4.90 -0.16 -6.23
C PHE A 40 -4.46 1.22 -6.72
N SER A 41 -3.68 1.28 -7.80
CA SER A 41 -3.20 2.53 -8.38
C SER A 41 -4.34 3.46 -8.80
N ALA A 42 -5.38 2.91 -9.43
CA ALA A 42 -6.54 3.68 -9.88
C ALA A 42 -7.34 4.24 -8.69
N GLU A 43 -7.62 3.41 -7.68
CA GLU A 43 -8.34 3.83 -6.48
C GLU A 43 -7.56 4.86 -5.67
N TYR A 44 -6.26 4.64 -5.48
CA TYR A 44 -5.37 5.57 -4.81
C TYR A 44 -5.34 6.93 -5.51
N MET A 45 -5.11 6.95 -6.84
CA MET A 45 -5.04 8.20 -7.60
C MET A 45 -6.34 8.99 -7.53
N LYS A 46 -7.49 8.30 -7.63
CA LYS A 46 -8.80 8.92 -7.49
C LYS A 46 -8.95 9.59 -6.12
N GLY A 47 -8.64 8.87 -5.03
CA GLY A 47 -8.75 9.40 -3.67
C GLY A 47 -7.78 10.56 -3.41
N CYS A 48 -6.53 10.41 -3.84
CA CYS A 48 -5.51 11.43 -3.65
C CYS A 48 -5.84 12.74 -4.39
N LEU A 49 -6.24 12.66 -5.67
CA LEU A 49 -6.63 13.84 -6.45
C LEU A 49 -7.90 14.50 -5.91
N GLN A 50 -8.86 13.72 -5.41
CA GLN A 50 -10.03 14.26 -4.73
C GLN A 50 -9.61 15.05 -3.48
N GLY A 51 -8.67 14.53 -2.68
CA GLY A 51 -8.09 15.25 -1.55
C GLY A 51 -7.40 16.55 -1.98
N VAL A 52 -6.51 16.50 -2.98
CA VAL A 52 -5.82 17.67 -3.55
C VAL A 52 -6.81 18.78 -3.91
N SER A 53 -7.89 18.41 -4.62
CA SER A 53 -8.95 19.34 -5.02
C SER A 53 -9.66 19.97 -3.81
N GLN A 54 -9.93 19.20 -2.77
CA GLN A 54 -10.60 19.67 -1.54
C GLN A 54 -9.72 20.61 -0.70
N PHE A 55 -8.41 20.41 -0.67
CA PHE A 55 -7.47 21.24 0.08
C PHE A 55 -7.01 22.50 -0.67
N GLY A 56 -7.52 22.74 -1.89
CA GLY A 56 -7.17 23.92 -2.69
C GLY A 56 -5.70 23.97 -3.10
N LEU A 57 -5.06 22.81 -3.20
CA LEU A 57 -3.67 22.70 -3.65
C LEU A 57 -3.59 22.93 -5.16
N ASP A 58 -2.42 23.38 -5.62
CA ASP A 58 -2.13 23.49 -7.04
C ASP A 58 -2.35 22.11 -7.71
N PRO A 59 -3.21 22.01 -8.76
CA PRO A 59 -3.56 20.73 -9.35
C PRO A 59 -2.38 19.96 -9.94
N GLU A 60 -1.41 20.67 -10.54
CA GLU A 60 -0.25 20.03 -11.17
C GLU A 60 0.71 19.49 -10.12
N LYS A 61 1.06 20.30 -9.11
CA LYS A 61 1.87 19.86 -7.97
C LYS A 61 1.18 18.75 -7.18
N GLY A 62 -0.15 18.83 -7.02
CA GLY A 62 -0.95 17.80 -6.36
C GLY A 62 -0.95 16.48 -7.12
N GLU A 63 -1.07 16.49 -8.44
CA GLU A 63 -0.94 15.28 -9.25
C GLU A 63 0.47 14.67 -9.15
N GLN A 64 1.51 15.51 -9.22
CA GLN A 64 2.90 15.06 -9.07
C GLN A 64 3.15 14.42 -7.68
N TYR A 65 2.61 15.02 -6.63
CA TYR A 65 2.62 14.45 -5.27
C TYR A 65 1.95 13.08 -5.22
N CYS A 66 0.75 12.94 -5.77
CA CYS A 66 0.01 11.67 -5.78
C CYS A 66 0.78 10.59 -6.53
N ARG A 67 1.32 10.90 -7.71
CA ARG A 67 2.12 9.94 -8.49
C ARG A 67 3.40 9.51 -7.77
N CYS A 68 4.11 10.45 -7.17
CA CYS A 68 5.31 10.17 -6.38
C CYS A 68 5.00 9.23 -5.20
N THR A 69 3.95 9.54 -4.46
CA THR A 69 3.55 8.75 -3.29
C THR A 69 3.11 7.35 -3.71
N LEU A 70 2.32 7.23 -4.78
CA LEU A 70 1.91 5.93 -5.34
C LEU A 70 3.12 5.05 -5.69
N ASN A 71 4.12 5.63 -6.37
CA ASN A 71 5.34 4.89 -6.75
C ASN A 71 6.10 4.37 -5.54
N ASN A 72 6.11 5.10 -4.43
CA ASN A 72 6.76 4.67 -3.19
C ASN A 72 5.93 3.62 -2.45
N LEU A 73 4.60 3.75 -2.45
CA LEU A 73 3.70 2.75 -1.87
C LEU A 73 3.83 1.40 -2.58
N LEU A 74 3.90 1.40 -3.92
CA LEU A 74 4.07 0.18 -4.72
C LEU A 74 5.42 -0.54 -4.50
N GLN A 75 6.38 0.10 -3.83
CA GLN A 75 7.65 -0.53 -3.43
C GLN A 75 7.57 -1.20 -2.05
N LEU A 76 6.46 -1.00 -1.31
CA LEU A 76 6.25 -1.67 -0.04
C LEU A 76 5.91 -3.15 -0.25
N PRO A 77 6.17 -4.02 0.75
CA PRO A 77 5.73 -5.41 0.70
C PRO A 77 4.22 -5.55 0.45
N ASP A 78 3.81 -6.57 -0.31
CA ASP A 78 2.40 -6.75 -0.70
C ASP A 78 1.46 -6.84 0.49
N GLU A 79 1.90 -7.46 1.58
CA GLU A 79 1.17 -7.54 2.84
C GLU A 79 0.84 -6.16 3.42
N LYS A 80 1.74 -5.18 3.27
CA LYS A 80 1.44 -3.79 3.64
C LYS A 80 0.44 -3.16 2.68
N LEU A 81 0.59 -3.35 1.37
CA LEU A 81 -0.33 -2.82 0.36
C LEU A 81 -1.75 -3.39 0.50
N GLN A 82 -1.88 -4.69 0.75
CA GLN A 82 -3.16 -5.34 1.01
C GLN A 82 -3.81 -4.83 2.30
N SER A 83 -3.00 -4.55 3.33
CA SER A 83 -3.50 -4.00 4.59
C SER A 83 -3.93 -2.54 4.46
N LEU A 84 -3.31 -1.75 3.58
CA LEU A 84 -3.50 -0.29 3.47
C LEU A 84 -4.97 0.13 3.31
N GLY A 85 -5.76 -0.62 2.54
CA GLY A 85 -7.20 -0.36 2.37
C GLY A 85 -8.07 -0.75 3.58
N GLN A 86 -7.49 -1.42 4.57
CA GLN A 86 -8.16 -1.89 5.79
C GLN A 86 -7.65 -1.17 7.05
N LEU A 87 -6.56 -0.40 6.94
CA LEU A 87 -6.01 0.37 8.05
C LEU A 87 -6.87 1.60 8.32
N SER A 88 -7.09 1.88 9.60
CA SER A 88 -7.57 3.18 10.07
C SER A 88 -6.51 4.28 9.84
N GLU A 89 -6.94 5.54 9.87
CA GLU A 89 -6.04 6.68 9.74
C GLU A 89 -4.95 6.68 10.83
N GLU A 90 -5.30 6.32 12.07
CA GLU A 90 -4.34 6.17 13.18
C GLU A 90 -3.30 5.10 12.90
N GLN A 91 -3.70 3.96 12.33
CA GLN A 91 -2.77 2.88 11.97
C GLN A 91 -1.85 3.30 10.82
N ILE A 92 -2.36 4.03 9.84
CA ILE A 92 -1.55 4.61 8.75
C ILE A 92 -0.52 5.60 9.31
N LYS A 93 -0.89 6.40 10.33
CA LYS A 93 0.03 7.35 11.00
C LYS A 93 1.11 6.65 11.83
N GLN A 94 0.82 5.46 12.35
CA GLN A 94 1.76 4.67 13.16
C GLN A 94 2.71 3.82 12.29
N ASP A 95 2.34 3.54 11.05
CA ASP A 95 3.18 2.76 10.14
C ASP A 95 4.27 3.63 9.50
N SER A 96 5.49 3.51 10.03
CA SER A 96 6.65 4.28 9.54
C SER A 96 6.95 4.08 8.05
N ALA A 97 6.69 2.89 7.48
CA ALA A 97 6.97 2.64 6.08
C ALA A 97 5.98 3.39 5.18
N ILE A 98 4.70 3.38 5.55
CA ILE A 98 3.65 4.14 4.86
C ILE A 98 3.88 5.65 5.03
N GLN A 99 4.20 6.10 6.24
CA GLN A 99 4.53 7.50 6.50
C GLN A 99 5.75 7.96 5.70
N ASN A 100 6.79 7.13 5.54
CA ASN A 100 7.94 7.46 4.71
C ASN A 100 7.56 7.57 3.22
N ALA A 101 6.72 6.67 2.72
CA ALA A 101 6.23 6.74 1.34
C ALA A 101 5.45 8.03 1.07
N ILE A 102 4.64 8.48 2.03
CA ILE A 102 3.88 9.74 1.97
C ILE A 102 4.82 10.96 2.09
N ASN A 103 5.59 11.04 3.16
CA ASN A 103 6.35 12.24 3.52
C ASN A 103 7.53 12.54 2.59
N SER A 104 8.09 11.51 1.96
CA SER A 104 9.18 11.66 0.97
C SER A 104 8.79 12.55 -0.20
N CYS A 105 7.51 12.59 -0.58
CA CYS A 105 7.00 13.38 -1.70
C CYS A 105 6.41 14.73 -1.25
N VAL A 106 5.90 14.84 -0.02
CA VAL A 106 5.27 16.06 0.52
C VAL A 106 6.21 17.26 0.39
N SER A 107 7.47 17.10 0.79
CA SER A 107 8.41 18.22 0.85
C SER A 107 8.79 18.81 -0.52
N THR A 108 8.58 18.05 -1.58
CA THR A 108 8.92 18.42 -2.97
C THR A 108 7.76 19.14 -3.66
N TYR A 109 6.52 18.78 -3.33
CA TYR A 109 5.35 19.21 -4.13
C TYR A 109 4.31 19.99 -3.33
N ILE A 110 4.22 19.80 -2.01
CA ILE A 110 3.11 20.30 -1.17
C ILE A 110 3.59 21.37 -0.17
N LYS A 111 4.90 21.66 -0.09
CA LYS A 111 5.41 22.66 0.87
C LYS A 111 4.72 24.02 0.67
N PRO A 112 4.03 24.55 1.70
CA PRO A 112 3.51 25.90 1.64
C PRO A 112 4.67 26.87 1.89
N GLY A 113 5.05 27.67 0.88
CA GLY A 113 6.02 28.75 1.05
C GLY A 113 7.07 28.99 -0.03
N GLU A 114 6.92 28.43 -1.24
CA GLU A 114 7.62 28.95 -2.43
C GLU A 114 6.62 29.50 -3.44
#